data_AF-A0A2E9FFJ7-F1
#
_entry.id   AF-A0A2E9FFJ7-F1
#
_cell.length_a   1.000
_cell.length_b   1.000
_cell.length_c   1.000
_cell.angle_alpha   90.00
_cell.angle_beta   90.00
_cell.angle_gamma   90.00
#
_symmetry.space_group_name_H-M   'P 1'
#
loop_
_entity.id
_entity.type
_entity.pdbx_description
1 polymer ?
#
loop_
_entity_poly.entity_id
_entity_poly.type
_entity_poly.pdbx_seq_one_letter_code
_entity_poly.pdbx_strand_id
1 'polypeptide(L)' 'MKIDFNHLEKAKMNYFTHGFRVIFISFRLFILALIGIIHAILPFIFLKNVSEGIKKLHNETKEF' A
#
# COMPACT_ATOMS: atom_id res chain seq x y z
N MET A 1 3.54 -19.11 -4.69
CA MET A 1 2.29 -18.54 -4.14
C MET A 1 1.78 -19.48 -3.07
N LYS A 2 1.68 -19.06 -1.80
CA LYS A 2 1.05 -19.85 -0.73
C LYS A 2 -0.41 -19.41 -0.67
N ILE A 3 -1.33 -20.26 -1.10
CA ILE A 3 -2.77 -19.99 -1.01
C ILE A 3 -3.23 -20.53 0.34
N ASP A 4 -3.72 -19.65 1.21
CA ASP A 4 -4.26 -20.01 2.52
C ASP A 4 -5.73 -19.59 2.57
N PHE A 5 -6.64 -20.54 2.40
CA PHE A 5 -8.08 -20.27 2.41
C PHE A 5 -8.58 -19.80 3.79
N ASN A 6 -7.81 -20.03 4.85
CA ASN A 6 -8.18 -19.69 6.22
C ASN A 6 -7.46 -18.41 6.72
N HIS A 7 -6.75 -17.68 5.85
CA HIS A 7 -5.99 -16.49 6.26
C HIS A 7 -6.87 -15.39 6.87
N LEU A 8 -8.10 -15.23 6.38
CA LEU A 8 -9.07 -14.27 6.92
C LEU A 8 -9.50 -14.63 8.34
N GLU A 9 -9.71 -15.92 8.61
CA GLU A 9 -10.04 -16.43 9.94
C GLU A 9 -8.87 -16.22 10.90
N LYS A 10 -7.64 -16.54 10.47
CA LYS A 10 -6.41 -16.31 11.25
C LYS A 10 -6.19 -14.84 11.57
N ALA A 11 -6.49 -13.94 10.62
CA ALA A 11 -6.41 -12.50 10.79
C ALA A 11 -7.61 -11.91 11.55
N LYS A 12 -8.64 -12.70 11.88
CA LYS A 12 -9.90 -12.24 12.49
C LYS A 12 -10.56 -11.11 11.69
N MET A 13 -10.47 -11.16 10.37
CA MET A 13 -11.02 -10.16 9.46
C MET A 13 -12.10 -10.77 8.57
N ASN A 14 -13.16 -10.02 8.28
CA ASN A 14 -14.13 -10.42 7.25
C ASN A 14 -13.61 -10.04 5.84
N TYR A 15 -14.19 -10.69 4.83
CA TYR A 15 -13.82 -10.53 3.42
C TYR A 15 -13.88 -9.07 2.93
N PHE A 16 -14.94 -8.34 3.29
CA PHE A 16 -15.13 -6.98 2.82
C PHE A 16 -14.13 -6.01 3.44
N THR A 17 -13.90 -6.10 4.76
CA THR A 17 -12.91 -5.27 5.46
C THR A 17 -11.51 -5.52 4.91
N HIS A 18 -11.14 -6.77 4.66
CA HIS A 18 -9.87 -7.10 4.04
C HIS A 18 -9.78 -6.55 2.61
N GLY A 19 -10.79 -6.81 1.77
CA GLY A 19 -10.83 -6.36 0.39
C GLY A 19 -10.74 -4.84 0.25
N PHE A 20 -11.56 -4.08 0.98
CA PHE A 20 -11.52 -2.63 0.97
C PHE A 20 -10.15 -2.08 1.41
N ARG A 21 -9.55 -2.66 2.45
CA ARG A 21 -8.24 -2.24 2.94
C ARG A 21 -7.13 -2.47 1.90
N VAL A 22 -7.12 -3.63 1.24
CA VAL A 22 -6.13 -3.96 0.19
C VAL A 22 -6.33 -3.09 -1.06
N ILE A 23 -7.58 -2.82 -1.46
CA ILE A 23 -7.89 -1.89 -2.56
C ILE A 23 -7.35 -0.48 -2.24
N PHE A 24 -7.56 0.00 -1.01
CA PHE A 24 -7.08 1.32 -0.59
C PHE A 24 -5.55 1.41 -0.58
N ILE A 25 -4.86 0.38 -0.09
CA ILE A 25 -3.39 0.29 -0.13
C ILE A 25 -2.90 0.29 -1.59
N SER A 26 -3.55 -0.47 -2.47
CA SER A 26 -3.22 -0.56 -3.90
C SER A 26 -3.39 0.79 -4.60
N PHE A 27 -4.47 1.50 -4.31
CA PHE A 27 -4.69 2.84 -4.85
C PHE A 27 -3.61 3.83 -4.36
N ARG A 28 -3.22 3.78 -3.09
CA ARG A 28 -2.12 4.62 -2.58
C ARG A 28 -0.78 4.30 -3.22
N LEU A 29 -0.46 3.02 -3.46
CA LEU A 29 0.74 2.63 -4.21
C LEU A 29 0.72 3.18 -5.63
N PHE A 30 -0.43 3.12 -6.31
CA PHE A 30 -0.59 3.71 -7.63
C PHE A 30 -0.33 5.22 -7.62
N ILE A 31 -0.86 5.95 -6.63
CA ILE A 31 -0.58 7.40 -6.47
C ILE A 31 0.92 7.66 -6.22
N LEU A 32 1.58 6.87 -5.37
CA LEU A 32 3.02 7.02 -5.13
C LEU A 32 3.85 6.75 -6.39
N ALA A 33 3.43 5.81 -7.25
CA ALA A 33 4.06 5.57 -8.54
C ALA A 33 3.92 6.80 -9.46
N LEU A 34 2.73 7.40 -9.54
CA LEU A 34 2.53 8.64 -10.30
C LEU A 34 3.38 9.79 -9.76
N ILE A 35 3.48 9.95 -8.43
CA ILE A 35 4.35 10.94 -7.80
C ILE A 35 5.82 10.72 -8.18
N GLY A 36 6.30 9.48 -8.20
CA GLY A 36 7.66 9.15 -8.64
C GLY A 36 7.93 9.53 -10.09
N ILE A 37 6.97 9.30 -10.99
CA ILE A 37 7.06 9.71 -12.40
C ILE A 37 7.11 11.25 -12.50
N ILE A 38 6.26 11.96 -11.75
CA ILE A 38 6.26 13.42 -11.74
C ILE A 38 7.59 13.96 -11.20
N HIS A 39 8.14 13.38 -10.13
CA HIS A 39 9.45 13.77 -9.57
C HIS A 39 10.58 13.55 -10.58
N ALA A 40 10.51 12.51 -11.41
CA ALA A 40 11.51 12.29 -12.47
C ALA A 40 11.54 13.42 -13.50
N ILE A 41 10.42 14.11 -13.74
CA ILE A 41 10.32 15.27 -14.63
C ILE A 41 10.64 16.57 -13.87
N LEU A 42 10.19 16.67 -12.63
CA LEU A 42 10.33 17.84 -11.74
C LEU A 42 11.09 17.46 -10.47
N PRO A 43 12.43 17.37 -10.50
CA PRO A 43 13.23 16.77 -9.41
C PRO A 43 13.31 17.63 -8.14
N PHE A 44 12.67 18.80 -8.12
CA PHE A 44 12.63 19.72 -6.98
C PHE A 44 11.34 19.62 -6.14
N ILE A 45 10.35 18.84 -6.57
CA ILE A 45 9.11 18.56 -5.79
C ILE A 45 9.09 17.10 -5.33
N PHE A 46 8.33 16.76 -4.28
CA PHE A 46 8.13 15.38 -3.82
C PHE A 46 9.37 14.58 -3.37
N LEU A 47 10.44 15.27 -2.91
CA LEU A 47 11.76 14.68 -2.62
C LEU A 47 11.75 13.43 -1.72
N LYS A 48 10.80 13.32 -0.79
CA LYS A 48 10.69 12.19 0.16
C LYS A 48 9.34 11.48 0.11
N ASN A 49 8.40 11.97 -0.69
CA ASN A 49 7.02 11.52 -0.64
C ASN A 49 6.87 10.03 -1.03
N VAL A 50 7.64 9.57 -2.03
CA VAL A 50 7.62 8.16 -2.45
C VAL A 50 8.17 7.25 -1.34
N SER A 51 9.35 7.57 -0.79
CA SER A 51 10.00 6.74 0.22
C SER A 51 9.25 6.74 1.56
N GLU A 52 8.80 7.91 2.02
CA GLU A 52 7.97 8.03 3.23
C GLU A 52 6.61 7.36 3.05
N GLY A 53 6.00 7.49 1.87
CA GLY A 53 4.74 6.84 1.53
C GLY A 53 4.84 5.31 1.55
N ILE A 54 5.90 4.75 0.95
CA ILE A 54 6.17 3.30 0.97
C ILE A 54 6.43 2.84 2.41
N LYS A 55 7.25 3.57 3.19
CA LYS A 55 7.52 3.21 4.59
C LYS A 55 6.25 3.22 5.44
N LYS A 56 5.37 4.19 5.22
CA LYS A 56 4.07 4.28 5.91
C LYS A 56 3.18 3.09 5.54
N LEU A 57 3.04 2.79 4.24
CA LEU A 57 2.26 1.64 3.79
C LEU A 57 2.82 0.31 4.30
N HIS A 58 4.14 0.14 4.31
CA HIS A 58 4.80 -1.04 4.86
C HIS A 58 4.45 -1.26 6.34
N ASN A 59 4.49 -0.20 7.15
CA ASN A 59 4.11 -0.27 8.55
C ASN A 59 2.62 -0.60 8.71
N GLU A 60 1.75 0.02 7.90
CA GLU A 60 0.30 -0.30 7.89
C GLU A 60 0.02 -1.75 7.46
N THR A 61 0.86 -2.35 6.62
CA THR A 61 0.76 -3.74 6.18
C THR A 61 1.39 -4.75 7.14
N LYS A 62 2.29 -4.33 8.03
CA LYS A 62 2.88 -5.20 9.06
C LYS A 62 1.93 -5.53 10.18
N GLU A 63 0.99 -4.63 10.46
CA GLU A 63 -0.10 -4.80 11.44
C GLU A 63 -1.28 -5.60 10.85
N PHE A 64 -1.02 -6.52 9.91
CA PHE A 64 -2.02 -7.43 9.31
C PHE A 64 -1.95 -8.82 9.92
#